data_AF-A0A0N6Z9X9-F1
#
_entry.id   AF-A0A0N6Z9X9-F1
#
_cell.length_a   1.000
_cell.length_b   1.000
_cell.length_c   1.000
_cell.angle_alpha   90.00
_cell.angle_beta   90.00
_cell.angle_gamma   90.00
#
_symmetry.space_group_name_H-M   'P 1'
#
loop_
_entity.id
_entity.type
_entity.pdbx_description
1 polymer ?
#
loop_
_entity_poly.entity_id
_entity_poly.type
_entity_poly.pdbx_seq_one_letter_code
_entity_poly.pdbx_strand_id
1 'polypeptide(L)'
;QEMKDKISTFTDVPVDYIVESLDAPSLFDVPLSYQEQGVDQKVVDFLHIDSPKPVADMDEWRRMDERAKNLKYETKITLVGKYVELEDAYISVTDALQHAGYLYNSKIEVEKIQAEDITEDNVAELLKDTQGLIVPGGFGIRGLEGMITSIKYAREHDIPFLGICLGMQMASVEFARNVLHLEDANSA
;
A
#
# COMPACT_ATOMS: atom_id res chain seq x y z
N GLN A 1 24.85 -19.95 16.47
CA GLN A 1 24.84 -21.33 17.02
C GLN A 1 24.57 -21.35 18.52
N GLU A 2 25.43 -20.77 19.36
CA GLU A 2 25.29 -20.80 20.84
C GLU A 2 23.90 -20.37 21.36
N MET A 3 23.31 -19.30 20.80
CA MET A 3 21.97 -18.85 21.19
C MET A 3 20.87 -19.85 20.82
N LYS A 4 20.97 -20.51 19.66
CA LYS A 4 19.97 -21.51 19.22
C LYS A 4 20.01 -22.75 20.11
N ASP A 5 21.21 -23.21 20.48
CA ASP A 5 21.39 -24.34 21.39
C ASP A 5 20.78 -24.05 22.77
N LYS A 6 20.94 -22.80 23.25
CA LYS A 6 20.35 -22.34 24.50
C LYS A 6 18.82 -22.31 24.43
N ILE A 7 18.25 -21.73 23.37
CA ILE A 7 16.79 -21.69 23.17
C ILE A 7 16.22 -23.12 23.09
N SER A 8 16.88 -24.02 22.36
CA SER A 8 16.49 -25.43 22.26
C SER A 8 16.38 -26.09 23.64
N THR A 9 17.38 -25.88 24.50
CA THR A 9 17.41 -26.40 25.87
C THR A 9 16.24 -25.89 26.73
N PHE A 10 15.83 -24.64 26.54
CA PHE A 10 14.74 -24.04 27.33
C PHE A 10 13.33 -24.34 26.81
N THR A 11 13.20 -24.68 25.53
CA THR A 11 11.90 -24.79 24.85
C THR A 11 11.54 -26.21 24.43
N ASP A 12 12.48 -27.16 24.55
CA ASP A 12 12.34 -28.54 24.06
C ASP A 12 12.06 -28.61 22.54
N VAL A 13 12.45 -27.57 21.81
CA VAL A 13 12.38 -27.51 20.34
C VAL A 13 13.74 -27.91 19.77
N PRO A 14 13.83 -28.83 18.79
CA PRO A 14 15.11 -29.19 18.19
C PRO A 14 15.78 -27.97 17.54
N VAL A 15 17.11 -27.86 17.67
CA VAL A 15 17.89 -26.72 17.16
C VAL A 15 17.61 -26.42 15.69
N ASP A 16 17.41 -27.45 14.87
CA ASP A 16 17.11 -27.31 13.44
C ASP A 16 15.78 -26.60 13.15
N TYR A 17 14.83 -26.59 14.10
CA TYR A 17 13.55 -25.90 13.99
C TYR A 17 13.57 -24.49 14.61
N ILE A 18 14.73 -24.00 15.05
CA ILE A 18 14.89 -22.64 15.58
C ILE A 18 15.31 -21.69 14.46
N VAL A 19 14.39 -20.81 14.07
CA VAL A 19 14.51 -19.89 12.93
C VAL A 19 14.86 -18.49 13.42
N GLU A 20 15.83 -17.85 12.78
CA GLU A 20 16.14 -16.44 12.99
C GLU A 20 15.22 -15.57 12.13
N SER A 21 14.44 -14.72 12.79
CA SER A 21 13.59 -13.73 12.14
C SER A 21 14.15 -12.34 12.40
N LEU A 22 15.12 -11.94 11.58
CA LEU A 22 15.77 -10.63 11.67
C LEU A 22 14.94 -9.58 10.94
N ASP A 23 15.14 -8.31 11.32
CA ASP A 23 14.57 -7.19 10.58
C ASP A 23 15.08 -7.21 9.13
N ALA A 24 14.14 -7.20 8.19
CA ALA A 24 14.42 -7.29 6.77
C ALA A 24 14.37 -5.89 6.13
N PRO A 25 15.27 -5.58 5.17
CA PRO A 25 15.29 -4.27 4.52
C PRO A 25 14.11 -4.06 3.57
N SER A 26 13.46 -5.13 3.14
CA SER A 26 12.19 -5.10 2.41
C SER A 26 11.28 -6.26 2.82
N LEU A 27 9.98 -6.11 2.55
CA LEU A 27 9.00 -7.20 2.76
C LEU A 27 9.36 -8.44 1.92
N PHE A 28 9.97 -8.25 0.75
CA PHE A 28 10.29 -9.34 -0.17
C PHE A 28 11.52 -10.15 0.26
N ASP A 29 12.36 -9.60 1.11
CA ASP A 29 13.50 -10.30 1.72
C ASP A 29 13.05 -11.35 2.75
N VAL A 30 11.89 -11.16 3.40
CA VAL A 30 11.45 -12.04 4.49
C VAL A 30 11.30 -13.50 4.02
N PRO A 31 10.55 -13.82 2.95
CA PRO A 31 10.45 -15.19 2.46
C PRO A 31 11.80 -15.77 2.00
N LEU A 32 12.68 -14.94 1.42
CA LEU A 32 13.99 -15.37 0.95
C LEU A 32 14.91 -15.76 2.13
N SER A 33 14.91 -14.95 3.19
CA SER A 33 15.68 -15.22 4.42
C SER A 33 15.22 -16.49 5.16
N TYR A 34 13.93 -16.82 5.05
CA TYR A 34 13.37 -18.05 5.62
C TYR A 34 13.70 -19.26 4.75
N GLN A 35 13.66 -19.11 3.42
CA GLN A 35 14.10 -20.17 2.51
C GLN A 35 15.59 -20.50 2.69
N GLU A 36 16.45 -19.50 2.92
CA GLU A 36 17.88 -19.72 3.22
C GLU A 36 18.11 -20.57 4.48
N GLN A 37 17.17 -20.52 5.43
CA GLN A 37 17.16 -21.35 6.64
C GLN A 37 16.39 -22.68 6.47
N GLY A 38 15.88 -22.96 5.27
CA GLY A 38 15.12 -24.18 4.94
C GLY A 38 13.77 -24.29 5.65
N VAL A 39 13.15 -23.17 6.02
CA VAL A 39 11.89 -23.15 6.78
C VAL A 39 10.76 -23.83 6.00
N ASP A 40 10.63 -23.53 4.71
CA ASP A 40 9.67 -24.13 3.79
C ASP A 40 9.80 -25.66 3.77
N GLN A 41 11.02 -26.18 3.61
CA GLN A 41 11.25 -27.63 3.59
C GLN A 41 10.95 -28.29 4.94
N LYS A 42 11.33 -27.65 6.06
CA LYS A 42 11.03 -28.16 7.41
C LYS A 42 9.53 -28.28 7.66
N VAL A 43 8.73 -27.31 7.18
CA VAL A 43 7.27 -27.36 7.28
C VAL A 43 6.71 -28.51 6.44
N VAL A 44 7.20 -28.69 5.21
CA VAL A 44 6.79 -29.80 4.32
C VAL A 44 7.09 -31.17 4.95
N ASP A 45 8.31 -31.35 5.47
CA ASP A 45 8.75 -32.60 6.10
C ASP A 45 7.93 -32.91 7.36
N PHE A 46 7.73 -31.90 8.22
CA PHE A 46 6.96 -32.03 9.46
C PHE A 46 5.49 -32.38 9.21
N LEU A 47 4.88 -31.81 8.18
CA LEU A 47 3.49 -32.08 7.80
C LEU A 47 3.33 -33.32 6.90
N HIS A 48 4.42 -33.99 6.54
CA HIS A 48 4.44 -35.13 5.61
C HIS A 48 3.77 -34.80 4.27
N ILE A 49 4.03 -33.61 3.73
CA ILE A 49 3.50 -33.17 2.44
C ILE A 49 4.41 -33.70 1.33
N ASP A 50 3.84 -34.43 0.37
CA ASP A 50 4.55 -34.84 -0.83
C ASP A 50 4.75 -33.61 -1.75
N SER A 51 5.94 -33.02 -1.73
CA SER A 51 6.28 -31.92 -2.63
C SER A 51 6.83 -32.43 -3.96
N PRO A 52 6.34 -31.93 -5.11
CA PRO A 52 6.85 -32.32 -6.43
C PRO A 52 8.27 -31.80 -6.70
N LYS A 53 8.75 -30.82 -5.92
CA LYS A 53 10.11 -30.27 -6.01
C LYS A 53 10.78 -30.29 -4.62
N PRO A 54 12.09 -30.60 -4.53
CA PRO A 54 12.81 -30.61 -3.26
C PRO A 54 13.13 -29.20 -2.72
N VAL A 55 12.95 -28.15 -3.52
CA VAL A 55 13.15 -26.74 -3.13
C VAL A 55 12.11 -25.88 -3.84
N ALA A 56 11.51 -24.92 -3.13
CA ALA A 56 10.58 -23.97 -3.74
C ALA A 56 11.30 -23.05 -4.75
N ASP A 57 10.69 -22.90 -5.92
CA ASP A 57 11.18 -22.03 -6.97
C ASP A 57 10.83 -20.57 -6.64
N MET A 58 11.85 -19.76 -6.37
CA MET A 58 11.71 -18.36 -5.93
C MET A 58 12.19 -17.36 -6.99
N ASP A 59 12.37 -17.79 -8.25
CA ASP A 59 12.93 -16.95 -9.31
C ASP A 59 12.09 -15.70 -9.58
N GLU A 60 10.77 -15.83 -9.61
CA GLU A 60 9.87 -14.67 -9.77
C GLU A 60 9.95 -13.72 -8.59
N TRP A 61 10.06 -14.26 -7.37
CA TRP A 61 10.16 -13.47 -6.14
C TRP A 61 11.47 -12.70 -6.08
N ARG A 62 12.60 -13.34 -6.41
CA ARG A 62 13.91 -12.69 -6.49
C ARG A 62 13.93 -11.58 -7.53
N ARG A 63 13.35 -11.80 -8.72
CA ARG A 63 13.21 -10.76 -9.75
C ARG A 63 12.36 -9.57 -9.29
N MET A 64 11.30 -9.82 -8.52
CA MET A 64 10.47 -8.76 -7.95
C MET A 64 11.23 -7.95 -6.89
N ASP A 65 11.93 -8.63 -5.98
CA ASP A 65 12.76 -8.00 -4.95
C ASP A 65 13.88 -7.14 -5.56
N GLU A 66 14.62 -7.68 -6.52
CA GLU A 66 15.64 -6.95 -7.28
C GLU A 66 15.06 -5.70 -7.95
N ARG A 67 13.85 -5.80 -8.52
CA ARG A 67 13.18 -4.66 -9.16
C ARG A 67 12.79 -3.60 -8.14
N ALA A 68 12.18 -4.00 -7.02
CA ALA A 68 11.76 -3.10 -5.96
C ALA A 68 12.94 -2.31 -5.36
N LYS A 69 14.13 -2.92 -5.29
CA LYS A 69 15.37 -2.30 -4.79
C LYS A 69 16.08 -1.37 -5.78
N ASN A 70 15.78 -1.44 -7.08
CA ASN A 70 16.54 -0.77 -8.14
C ASN A 70 15.69 0.16 -9.02
N LEU A 71 14.67 0.80 -8.45
CA LEU A 71 13.79 1.77 -9.14
C LEU A 71 14.57 3.04 -9.52
N LYS A 72 14.27 3.63 -10.68
CA LYS A 72 15.00 4.81 -11.21
C LYS A 72 14.21 6.11 -11.19
N TYR A 73 12.89 6.02 -11.14
CA TYR A 73 12.01 7.17 -11.17
C TYR A 73 11.25 7.30 -9.85
N GLU A 74 10.70 8.48 -9.60
CA GLU A 74 9.85 8.75 -8.45
C GLU A 74 8.58 9.45 -8.96
N THR A 75 7.42 9.01 -8.47
CA THR A 75 6.11 9.57 -8.82
C THR A 75 5.35 9.90 -7.55
N LYS A 76 4.95 11.16 -7.40
CA LYS A 76 4.19 11.65 -6.24
C LYS A 76 2.69 11.47 -6.45
N ILE A 77 2.07 10.68 -5.58
CA ILE A 77 0.63 10.45 -5.55
C ILE A 77 0.08 10.97 -4.23
N THR A 78 -0.92 11.85 -4.29
CA THR A 78 -1.58 12.35 -3.09
C THR A 78 -2.83 11.52 -2.80
N LEU A 79 -2.91 10.98 -1.59
CA LEU A 79 -4.05 10.23 -1.08
C LEU A 79 -4.84 11.11 -0.11
N VAL A 80 -6.08 11.46 -0.49
CA VAL A 80 -6.98 12.25 0.35
C VAL A 80 -7.98 11.32 1.03
N GLY A 81 -7.74 11.01 2.30
CA GLY A 81 -8.49 10.03 3.08
C GLY A 81 -9.14 10.63 4.33
N LYS A 82 -10.02 9.87 5.00
CA LYS A 82 -10.67 10.28 6.27
C LYS A 82 -9.88 9.88 7.52
N TYR A 83 -9.01 8.89 7.37
CA TYR A 83 -8.32 8.22 8.46
C TYR A 83 -6.82 8.14 8.19
N VAL A 84 -6.22 9.23 7.71
CA VAL A 84 -4.79 9.21 7.32
C VAL A 84 -3.83 9.13 8.51
N GLU A 85 -4.28 9.51 9.71
CA GLU A 85 -3.52 9.35 10.97
C GLU A 85 -3.32 7.87 11.36
N LEU A 86 -4.20 6.99 10.88
CA LEU A 86 -4.06 5.55 11.03
C LEU A 86 -3.25 5.02 9.83
N GLU A 87 -1.96 4.76 10.04
CA GLU A 87 -1.06 4.33 8.96
C GLU A 87 -1.62 3.15 8.15
N ASP A 88 -2.27 2.21 8.86
CA ASP A 88 -2.82 0.96 8.32
C ASP A 88 -4.15 1.12 7.59
N ALA A 89 -4.88 2.23 7.76
CA ALA A 89 -6.23 2.39 7.20
C ALA A 89 -6.25 2.30 5.66
N TYR A 90 -5.11 2.58 5.02
CA TYR A 90 -4.94 2.58 3.58
C TYR A 90 -3.75 1.72 3.12
N ILE A 91 -3.36 0.71 3.90
CA ILE A 91 -2.21 -0.15 3.58
C ILE A 91 -2.39 -0.83 2.22
N SER A 92 -3.54 -1.47 1.95
CA SER A 92 -3.79 -2.14 0.66
C SER A 92 -3.77 -1.19 -0.53
N VAL A 93 -4.20 0.07 -0.33
CA VAL A 93 -4.16 1.09 -1.40
C VAL A 93 -2.72 1.53 -1.66
N THR A 94 -1.96 1.76 -0.60
CA THR A 94 -0.56 2.18 -0.68
C THR A 94 0.29 1.08 -1.32
N ASP A 95 0.13 -0.18 -0.89
CA ASP A 95 0.87 -1.33 -1.43
C ASP A 95 0.51 -1.61 -2.90
N ALA A 96 -0.77 -1.50 -3.27
CA ALA A 96 -1.18 -1.63 -4.66
C ALA A 96 -0.51 -0.58 -5.56
N LEU A 97 -0.38 0.66 -5.08
CA LEU A 97 0.34 1.72 -5.79
C LEU A 97 1.84 1.39 -5.89
N GLN A 98 2.49 0.96 -4.81
CA GLN A 98 3.90 0.54 -4.85
C GLN A 98 4.14 -0.57 -5.87
N HIS A 99 3.31 -1.62 -5.86
CA HIS A 99 3.41 -2.74 -6.78
C HIS A 99 3.20 -2.32 -8.24
N ALA A 100 2.26 -1.40 -8.50
CA ALA A 100 2.08 -0.82 -9.82
C ALA A 100 3.34 -0.02 -10.24
N GLY A 101 3.92 0.76 -9.33
CA GLY A 101 5.16 1.52 -9.57
C GLY A 101 6.33 0.64 -9.98
N TYR A 102 6.46 -0.55 -9.40
CA TYR A 102 7.53 -1.50 -9.77
C TYR A 102 7.48 -1.85 -11.25
N LEU A 103 6.31 -2.06 -11.83
CA LEU A 103 6.16 -2.35 -13.27
C LEU A 103 6.67 -1.22 -14.17
N TYR A 104 6.59 0.02 -13.69
CA TYR A 104 7.02 1.22 -14.42
C TYR A 104 8.38 1.75 -13.96
N ASN A 105 9.14 0.96 -13.19
CA ASN A 105 10.45 1.33 -12.67
C ASN A 105 10.43 2.64 -11.86
N SER A 106 9.31 2.92 -11.19
CA SER A 106 9.07 4.12 -10.40
C SER A 106 8.73 3.77 -8.96
N LYS A 107 9.40 4.42 -8.02
CA LYS A 107 9.00 4.45 -6.62
C LYS A 107 7.80 5.39 -6.49
N ILE A 108 6.71 4.92 -5.90
CA ILE A 108 5.55 5.77 -5.63
C ILE A 108 5.77 6.44 -4.28
N GLU A 109 5.78 7.77 -4.25
CA GLU A 109 5.76 8.53 -3.01
C GLU A 109 4.30 8.88 -2.71
N VAL A 110 3.74 8.32 -1.63
CA VAL A 110 2.34 8.55 -1.27
C VAL A 110 2.27 9.60 -0.17
N GLU A 111 1.79 10.78 -0.51
CA GLU A 111 1.49 11.84 0.45
C GLU A 111 0.04 11.70 0.92
N LYS A 112 -0.16 11.41 2.21
CA LYS A 112 -1.49 11.22 2.78
C LYS A 112 -1.97 12.52 3.42
N ILE A 113 -3.14 13.02 2.99
CA ILE A 113 -3.75 14.25 3.49
C ILE A 113 -5.12 13.94 4.08
N GLN A 114 -5.40 14.52 5.24
CA GLN A 114 -6.68 14.36 5.93
C GLN A 114 -7.73 15.20 5.20
N ALA A 115 -8.80 14.55 4.75
CA ALA A 115 -9.84 15.21 3.97
C ALA A 115 -10.57 16.32 4.75
N GLU A 116 -10.62 16.25 6.08
CA GLU A 116 -11.23 17.31 6.91
C GLU A 116 -10.42 18.60 6.96
N ASP A 117 -9.13 18.54 6.65
CA ASP A 117 -8.24 19.70 6.68
C ASP A 117 -8.23 20.45 5.34
N ILE A 118 -8.87 19.90 4.31
CA ILE A 118 -8.90 20.48 2.96
C ILE A 118 -10.09 21.41 2.81
N THR A 119 -9.81 22.62 2.35
CA THR A 119 -10.78 23.67 2.01
C THR A 119 -10.44 24.28 0.65
N GLU A 120 -11.40 25.00 0.06
CA GLU A 120 -11.16 25.72 -1.22
C GLU A 120 -9.99 26.73 -1.11
N ASP A 121 -9.74 27.27 0.08
CA ASP A 121 -8.67 28.27 0.31
C ASP A 121 -7.27 27.64 0.35
N ASN A 122 -7.14 26.36 0.72
CA ASN A 122 -5.85 25.71 0.93
C ASN A 122 -5.54 24.56 -0.04
N VAL A 123 -6.54 24.05 -0.76
CA VAL A 123 -6.39 22.88 -1.66
C VAL A 123 -5.27 23.09 -2.68
N ALA A 124 -5.13 24.31 -3.21
CA ALA A 124 -4.10 24.62 -4.20
C ALA A 124 -2.67 24.51 -3.63
N GLU A 125 -2.47 24.83 -2.36
CA GLU A 125 -1.16 24.69 -1.70
C GLU A 125 -0.90 23.23 -1.32
N LEU A 126 -1.92 22.52 -0.84
CA LEU A 126 -1.83 21.12 -0.42
C LEU A 126 -1.60 20.16 -1.60
N LEU A 127 -2.11 20.46 -2.80
CA LEU A 127 -2.01 19.59 -3.98
C LEU A 127 -1.02 20.11 -5.04
N LYS A 128 -0.21 21.13 -4.75
CA LYS A 128 0.64 21.82 -5.75
C LYS A 128 1.65 20.92 -6.45
N ASP A 129 2.18 19.91 -5.75
CA ASP A 129 3.23 18.99 -6.25
C ASP A 129 2.67 17.60 -6.60
N THR A 130 1.35 17.44 -6.55
CA THR A 130 0.64 16.19 -6.83
C THR A 130 0.73 15.84 -8.32
N GLN A 131 1.27 14.66 -8.65
CA GLN A 131 1.27 14.14 -10.03
C GLN A 131 0.08 13.21 -10.31
N GLY A 132 -0.62 12.77 -9.26
CA GLY A 132 -1.87 12.04 -9.36
C GLY A 132 -2.61 12.05 -8.03
N LEU A 133 -3.94 12.17 -8.07
CA LEU A 133 -4.81 12.19 -6.90
C LEU A 133 -5.54 10.85 -6.77
N ILE A 134 -5.52 10.28 -5.57
CA ILE A 134 -6.36 9.13 -5.21
C ILE A 134 -7.27 9.49 -4.04
N VAL A 135 -8.57 9.25 -4.22
CA VAL A 135 -9.56 9.35 -3.14
C VAL A 135 -10.08 7.93 -2.87
N PRO A 136 -9.67 7.30 -1.75
CA PRO A 136 -10.04 5.94 -1.43
C PRO A 136 -11.45 5.85 -0.85
N GLY A 137 -11.86 4.62 -0.51
CA GLY A 137 -13.09 4.39 0.24
C GLY A 137 -13.07 5.01 1.63
N GLY A 138 -14.25 5.21 2.20
CA GLY A 138 -14.43 5.66 3.58
C GLY A 138 -15.85 5.40 4.06
N PHE A 139 -16.05 5.50 5.37
CA PHE A 139 -17.35 5.35 6.00
C PHE A 139 -17.82 6.67 6.62
N GLY A 140 -19.14 6.79 6.82
CA GLY A 140 -19.77 7.96 7.41
C GLY A 140 -19.70 9.24 6.55
N ILE A 141 -20.12 10.36 7.14
CA ILE A 141 -20.28 11.66 6.44
C ILE A 141 -19.11 12.64 6.62
N ARG A 142 -18.15 12.30 7.48
CA ARG A 142 -17.00 13.16 7.80
C ARG A 142 -16.07 13.32 6.60
N GLY A 143 -15.49 14.51 6.41
CA GLY A 143 -14.49 14.81 5.38
C GLY A 143 -14.96 14.75 3.91
N LEU A 144 -16.27 14.62 3.64
CA LEU A 144 -16.76 14.51 2.26
C LEU A 144 -16.51 15.78 1.42
N GLU A 145 -16.71 16.96 2.01
CA GLU A 145 -16.54 18.22 1.29
C GLU A 145 -15.07 18.47 0.90
N GLY A 146 -14.11 18.09 1.73
CA GLY A 146 -12.69 18.17 1.36
C GLY A 146 -12.31 17.15 0.27
N MET A 147 -12.94 15.97 0.24
CA MET A 147 -12.80 15.05 -0.90
C MET A 147 -13.34 15.67 -2.19
N ILE A 148 -14.55 16.24 -2.15
CA ILE A 148 -15.17 16.91 -3.30
C ILE A 148 -14.30 18.08 -3.79
N THR A 149 -13.78 18.89 -2.85
CA THR A 149 -12.87 20.01 -3.13
C THR A 149 -11.59 19.53 -3.83
N SER A 150 -11.00 18.44 -3.34
CA SER A 150 -9.79 17.85 -3.95
C SER A 150 -10.06 17.32 -5.36
N ILE A 151 -11.22 16.67 -5.57
CA ILE A 151 -11.61 16.14 -6.88
C ILE A 151 -11.85 17.26 -7.88
N LYS A 152 -12.53 18.33 -7.45
CA LYS A 152 -12.73 19.54 -8.26
C LYS A 152 -11.39 20.14 -8.68
N TYR A 153 -10.47 20.30 -7.74
CA TYR A 153 -9.12 20.79 -8.02
C TYR A 153 -8.41 19.91 -9.06
N ALA A 154 -8.43 18.59 -8.89
CA ALA A 154 -7.81 17.67 -9.86
C ALA A 154 -8.44 17.79 -11.26
N ARG A 155 -9.77 17.91 -11.35
CA ARG A 155 -10.50 18.10 -12.62
C ARG A 155 -10.13 19.41 -13.31
N GLU A 156 -10.03 20.50 -12.56
CA GLU A 156 -9.78 21.84 -13.12
C GLU A 156 -8.32 22.08 -13.49
N HIS A 157 -7.41 21.24 -12.98
CA HIS A 157 -5.96 21.32 -13.19
C HIS A 157 -5.38 20.15 -13.98
N ASP A 158 -6.21 19.34 -14.65
CA ASP A 158 -5.80 18.18 -15.46
C ASP A 158 -4.92 17.16 -14.71
N ILE A 159 -5.15 17.00 -13.39
CA ILE A 159 -4.43 16.04 -12.56
C ILE A 159 -5.08 14.66 -12.71
N PRO A 160 -4.32 13.60 -13.05
CA PRO A 160 -4.85 12.24 -13.09
C PRO A 160 -5.50 11.84 -11.77
N PHE A 161 -6.76 11.38 -11.84
CA PHE A 161 -7.57 11.06 -10.67
C PHE A 161 -8.02 9.60 -10.66
N LEU A 162 -7.95 8.96 -9.49
CA LEU A 162 -8.53 7.65 -9.21
C LEU A 162 -9.45 7.70 -7.98
N GLY A 163 -10.75 7.53 -8.18
CA GLY A 163 -11.74 7.40 -7.10
C GLY A 163 -12.10 5.95 -6.83
N ILE A 164 -11.94 5.49 -5.58
CA ILE A 164 -12.29 4.12 -5.17
C ILE A 164 -13.54 4.16 -4.30
N CYS A 165 -14.60 3.44 -4.70
CA CYS A 165 -15.84 3.32 -3.94
C CYS A 165 -16.44 4.69 -3.58
N LEU A 166 -16.27 5.16 -2.34
CA LEU A 166 -16.70 6.49 -1.92
C LEU A 166 -16.04 7.59 -2.77
N GLY A 167 -14.77 7.46 -3.14
CA GLY A 167 -14.12 8.44 -4.02
C GLY A 167 -14.78 8.55 -5.39
N MET A 168 -15.29 7.44 -5.94
CA MET A 168 -16.07 7.45 -7.18
C MET A 168 -17.43 8.13 -6.99
N GLN A 169 -18.08 7.88 -5.85
CA GLN A 169 -19.35 8.53 -5.50
C GLN A 169 -19.16 10.05 -5.38
N MET A 170 -18.11 10.49 -4.68
CA MET A 170 -17.81 11.91 -4.51
C MET A 170 -17.41 12.59 -5.81
N ALA A 171 -16.77 11.88 -6.74
CA ALA A 171 -16.53 12.42 -8.07
C ALA A 171 -17.82 12.65 -8.86
N SER A 172 -18.81 11.77 -8.70
CA SER A 172 -20.13 11.95 -9.32
C SER A 172 -20.87 13.15 -8.71
N VAL A 173 -20.78 13.32 -7.39
CA VAL A 173 -21.37 14.46 -6.68
C VAL A 173 -20.68 15.77 -7.05
N GLU A 174 -19.35 15.80 -7.11
CA GLU A 174 -18.56 16.97 -7.53
C GLU A 174 -19.00 17.45 -8.92
N PHE A 175 -19.06 16.54 -9.88
CA PHE A 175 -19.44 16.88 -11.25
C PHE A 175 -20.90 17.35 -11.33
N ALA A 176 -21.81 16.71 -10.60
CA ALA A 176 -23.22 17.12 -10.54
C ALA A 176 -23.38 18.54 -9.98
N ARG A 177 -22.67 18.87 -8.90
CA ARG A 177 -22.73 20.21 -8.28
C ARG A 177 -22.07 21.27 -9.14
N ASN A 178 -20.85 21.03 -9.61
CA ASN A 178 -20.02 22.07 -10.21
C ASN A 178 -20.22 22.24 -11.72
N VAL A 179 -20.51 21.15 -12.44
CA VAL A 179 -20.66 21.17 -13.91
C VAL A 179 -22.12 21.16 -14.33
N LEU A 180 -22.99 20.42 -13.63
CA LEU A 180 -24.42 20.35 -13.94
C LEU A 180 -25.29 21.30 -13.11
N HIS A 181 -24.69 22.03 -12.15
CA HIS A 181 -25.36 23.00 -11.28
C HIS A 181 -26.49 22.42 -10.42
N LEU A 182 -26.37 21.15 -10.02
CA LEU A 182 -27.28 20.48 -9.08
C LEU A 182 -26.72 20.63 -7.66
N GLU A 183 -26.86 21.83 -7.08
CA GLU A 183 -26.23 22.21 -5.80
C GLU A 183 -26.53 21.24 -4.65
N ASP A 184 -27.76 20.72 -4.58
CA ASP A 184 -28.21 19.80 -3.53
C ASP A 184 -27.82 18.32 -3.78
N ALA A 185 -27.10 18.01 -4.87
CA ALA A 185 -26.71 16.63 -5.17
C ALA A 185 -25.85 16.05 -4.05
N ASN A 186 -26.13 14.83 -3.60
CA ASN A 186 -25.35 14.14 -2.58
C ASN A 186 -25.46 12.62 -2.73
N SER A 187 -24.61 11.87 -2.04
CA SER A 187 -24.78 10.42 -1.90
C SER A 187 -25.92 10.09 -0.94
N ALA A 188 -26.66 9.02 -1.24
CA ALA A 188 -27.70 8.46 -0.38
C ALA A 188 -27.15 7.83 0.91
#